data_AF-A0AAD7B471-F1
#
_entry.id   AF-A0AAD7B471-F1
#
_cell.length_a   1.000
_cell.length_b   1.000
_cell.length_c   1.000
_cell.angle_alpha   90.00
_cell.angle_beta   90.00
_cell.angle_gamma   90.00
#
_symmetry.space_group_name_H-M   'P 1'
#
loop_
_entity.id
_entity.type
_entity.pdbx_description
1 polymer ?
#
loop_
_entity_poly.entity_id
_entity_poly.type
_entity_poly.pdbx_seq_one_letter_code
_entity_poly.pdbx_strand_id
1 'polypeptide(L)'
;MDLAALTPAQIRSLDLQGAENARIMLIALCCLTLYEYLITLDDEMKYFWTGAWNASRILFLLNRYIPPAISILGLICFSLPHPSPEFCKRGVQSLFVAGVVSLGIVQAMLVIRVWYLFASSRATRLAMITAFVGVNVLSLYFSFRVASSLIIMPSLTDTVLHVPGCRATRPDKFWRMYLPSLVLHTLLYCLTAFRALKNRRMFKQAPILKRLLRDGGFFYLVVFMSILFTTIGSFLEDVPTVNVPAIFSSFPIATTSIAASRVMLSIHSLAAKLGSDEAWLLNNVELSRVPWRPGATEGEIIVDRAMTYEDDEMDDWCTEESHTGSVVSLKMSRVGRWTDETW
;
A
#
# COMPACT_ATOMS: atom_id res chain seq x y z
N MET A 1 -20.64 -4.47 26.93
CA MET A 1 -21.45 -5.70 27.04
C MET A 1 -20.70 -6.57 28.03
N ASP A 2 -21.18 -6.73 29.27
CA ASP A 2 -20.43 -7.46 30.29
C ASP A 2 -20.45 -8.96 29.97
N LEU A 3 -19.34 -9.46 29.44
CA LEU A 3 -19.13 -10.90 29.19
C LEU A 3 -19.31 -11.75 30.46
N ALA A 4 -19.11 -11.15 31.64
CA ALA A 4 -19.29 -11.80 32.93
C ALA A 4 -20.75 -12.23 33.21
N ALA A 5 -21.73 -11.66 32.50
CA ALA A 5 -23.14 -12.01 32.64
C ALA A 5 -23.63 -13.05 31.61
N LEU A 6 -22.77 -13.47 30.67
CA LEU A 6 -23.14 -14.39 29.58
C LEU A 6 -22.84 -15.84 29.95
N THR A 7 -23.75 -16.73 29.56
CA THR A 7 -23.56 -18.18 29.68
C THR A 7 -22.48 -18.66 28.70
N PRO A 8 -21.78 -19.79 28.99
CA PRO A 8 -20.79 -20.35 28.08
C PRO A 8 -21.32 -20.65 26.66
N ALA A 9 -22.61 -20.99 26.55
CA ALA A 9 -23.27 -21.21 25.26
C ALA A 9 -23.42 -19.93 24.43
N GLN A 10 -23.73 -18.80 25.08
CA GLN A 10 -23.83 -17.50 24.41
C GLN A 10 -22.46 -16.97 23.96
N ILE A 11 -21.40 -17.21 24.73
CA ILE A 11 -20.04 -16.84 24.31
C ILE A 11 -19.64 -17.64 23.07
N ARG A 12 -19.91 -18.96 23.06
CA ARG A 12 -19.63 -19.83 21.91
C ARG A 12 -20.40 -19.39 20.66
N SER A 13 -21.65 -18.97 20.77
CA SER A 13 -22.42 -18.49 19.61
C SER A 13 -21.87 -17.19 19.04
N LEU A 14 -21.40 -16.27 19.89
CA LEU A 14 -20.75 -15.03 19.46
C LEU A 14 -19.40 -15.28 18.77
N ASP A 15 -18.58 -16.20 19.28
CA ASP A 15 -17.32 -16.62 18.63
C ASP A 15 -17.60 -17.24 17.25
N LEU A 16 -18.62 -18.10 17.13
CA LEU A 16 -19.05 -18.70 15.87
C LEU A 16 -19.52 -17.64 14.87
N GLN A 17 -20.32 -16.67 15.31
CA GLN A 17 -20.75 -15.56 14.49
C GLN A 17 -19.56 -14.71 14.03
N GLY A 18 -18.60 -14.43 14.92
CA GLY A 18 -17.37 -13.72 14.57
C GLY A 18 -16.53 -14.46 13.52
N ALA A 19 -16.42 -15.79 13.63
CA ALA A 19 -15.71 -16.62 12.66
C ALA A 19 -16.39 -16.61 11.28
N GLU A 20 -17.71 -16.70 11.24
CA GLU A 20 -18.47 -16.64 9.99
C GLU A 20 -18.35 -15.25 9.34
N ASN A 21 -18.45 -14.18 10.13
CA ASN A 21 -18.22 -12.81 9.65
C ASN A 21 -16.80 -12.66 9.07
N ALA A 22 -15.78 -13.20 9.75
CA ALA A 22 -14.41 -13.16 9.27
C ALA A 22 -14.26 -13.88 7.91
N ARG A 23 -14.90 -15.04 7.76
CA ARG A 23 -14.91 -15.83 6.52
C ARG A 23 -15.60 -15.08 5.38
N ILE A 24 -16.77 -14.49 5.62
CA ILE A 24 -17.50 -13.69 4.63
C ILE A 24 -16.67 -12.48 4.19
N MET A 25 -16.08 -11.76 5.15
CA MET A 25 -15.20 -10.62 4.85
C MET A 25 -13.99 -11.06 4.03
N LEU A 26 -13.36 -12.18 4.38
CA LEU A 26 -12.23 -12.72 3.63
C LEU A 26 -12.61 -13.05 2.17
N ILE A 27 -13.77 -13.68 1.95
CA ILE A 27 -14.29 -13.94 0.59
C ILE A 27 -14.49 -12.63 -0.16
N ALA A 28 -15.19 -11.67 0.44
CA ALA A 28 -15.47 -10.38 -0.19
C ALA A 28 -14.18 -9.62 -0.54
N LEU A 29 -13.19 -9.59 0.36
CA LEU A 29 -11.92 -8.92 0.17
C LEU A 29 -11.02 -9.64 -0.83
N CYS A 30 -11.07 -10.96 -0.90
CA CYS A 30 -10.40 -11.73 -1.94
C CYS A 30 -10.98 -11.42 -3.31
N CYS A 31 -12.31 -11.43 -3.45
CA CYS A 31 -13.00 -11.04 -4.68
C CYS A 31 -12.65 -9.61 -5.09
N LEU A 32 -12.67 -8.66 -4.14
CA LEU A 32 -12.30 -7.27 -4.39
C LEU A 32 -10.85 -7.15 -4.87
N THR A 33 -9.92 -7.85 -4.22
CA THR A 33 -8.49 -7.82 -4.60
C THR A 33 -8.28 -8.40 -6.00
N LEU A 34 -8.93 -9.52 -6.33
CA LEU A 34 -8.85 -10.11 -7.66
C LEU A 34 -9.50 -9.23 -8.73
N TYR A 35 -10.67 -8.66 -8.43
CA TYR A 35 -11.34 -7.71 -9.32
C TYR A 35 -10.44 -6.52 -9.64
N GLU A 36 -9.86 -5.91 -8.60
CA GLU A 36 -8.91 -4.81 -8.74
C GLU A 36 -7.72 -5.17 -9.61
N TYR A 37 -7.29 -6.45 -9.61
CA TYR A 37 -6.14 -6.89 -10.41
C TYR A 37 -6.50 -6.97 -11.87
N LEU A 38 -7.63 -7.59 -12.17
CA LEU A 38 -8.10 -7.75 -13.53
C LEU A 38 -8.30 -6.39 -14.22
N ILE A 39 -8.92 -5.42 -13.53
CA ILE A 39 -9.20 -4.11 -14.15
C ILE A 39 -7.98 -3.17 -14.22
N THR A 40 -6.86 -3.52 -13.59
CA THR A 40 -5.61 -2.74 -13.66
C THR A 40 -4.47 -3.50 -14.32
N LEU A 41 -4.74 -4.66 -14.92
CA LEU A 41 -3.74 -5.50 -15.55
C LEU A 41 -3.11 -4.82 -16.78
N ASP A 42 -3.89 -4.08 -17.56
CA ASP A 42 -3.40 -3.36 -18.74
C ASP A 42 -2.37 -2.28 -18.37
N ASP A 43 -2.65 -1.51 -17.32
CA ASP A 43 -1.71 -0.52 -16.79
C ASP A 43 -0.47 -1.19 -16.19
N GLU A 44 -0.63 -2.32 -15.50
CA GLU A 44 0.50 -3.10 -14.97
C GLU A 44 1.42 -3.58 -16.10
N MET A 45 0.86 -4.19 -17.14
CA MET A 45 1.63 -4.64 -18.30
C MET A 45 2.37 -3.48 -18.96
N LYS A 46 1.71 -2.32 -19.07
CA LYS A 46 2.29 -1.13 -19.68
C LYS A 46 3.44 -0.53 -18.87
N TYR A 47 3.33 -0.46 -17.54
CA TYR A 47 4.27 0.30 -16.71
C TYR A 47 5.29 -0.57 -15.95
N PHE A 48 5.01 -1.86 -15.72
CA PHE A 48 5.82 -2.69 -14.82
C PHE A 48 6.35 -3.99 -15.45
N TRP A 49 5.94 -4.38 -16.65
CA TRP A 49 6.47 -5.59 -17.31
C TRP A 49 7.75 -5.34 -18.09
N THR A 50 7.92 -4.15 -18.66
CA THR A 50 9.12 -3.75 -19.39
C THR A 50 9.95 -2.74 -18.60
N GLY A 51 11.25 -2.62 -18.91
CA GLY A 51 12.16 -1.65 -18.29
C GLY A 51 13.15 -2.26 -17.29
N ALA A 52 13.91 -1.40 -16.62
CA ALA A 52 14.93 -1.82 -15.66
C ALA A 52 14.31 -2.28 -14.32
N TRP A 53 15.03 -3.13 -13.60
CA TRP A 53 14.65 -3.53 -12.24
C TRP A 53 15.10 -2.45 -11.25
N ASN A 54 14.17 -1.93 -10.46
CA ASN A 54 14.43 -0.98 -9.38
C ASN A 54 13.60 -1.34 -8.14
N ALA A 55 13.89 -0.71 -6.99
CA ALA A 55 13.22 -1.00 -5.73
C ALA A 55 11.69 -0.78 -5.80
N SER A 56 11.23 0.27 -6.47
CA SER A 56 9.81 0.59 -6.63
C SER A 56 9.07 -0.49 -7.42
N ARG A 57 9.67 -1.00 -8.49
CA ARG A 57 9.13 -2.09 -9.31
C ARG A 57 9.05 -3.39 -8.54
N ILE A 58 10.10 -3.75 -7.81
CA ILE A 58 10.11 -4.96 -6.97
C ILE A 58 9.00 -4.88 -5.92
N LEU A 59 8.92 -3.77 -5.18
CA LEU A 59 7.90 -3.58 -4.15
C LEU A 59 6.47 -3.58 -4.72
N PHE A 60 6.28 -2.97 -5.89
CA PHE A 60 4.99 -3.03 -6.58
C PHE A 60 4.59 -4.48 -6.89
N LEU A 61 5.47 -5.25 -7.52
CA LEU A 61 5.18 -6.65 -7.87
C LEU A 61 4.99 -7.52 -6.63
N LEU A 62 5.75 -7.30 -5.55
CA LEU A 62 5.55 -8.01 -4.29
C LEU A 62 4.18 -7.66 -3.67
N ASN A 63 3.84 -6.38 -3.58
CA ASN A 63 2.54 -5.90 -3.10
C ASN A 63 1.38 -6.40 -3.98
N ARG A 64 1.66 -6.65 -5.26
CA ARG A 64 0.72 -7.22 -6.22
C ARG A 64 0.56 -8.73 -5.99
N TYR A 65 1.58 -9.55 -6.12
CA TYR A 65 1.30 -10.99 -6.15
C TYR A 65 1.13 -11.64 -4.76
N ILE A 66 1.61 -11.03 -3.68
CA ILE A 66 1.54 -11.63 -2.33
C ILE A 66 0.14 -11.57 -1.71
N PRO A 67 -0.58 -10.44 -1.65
CA PRO A 67 -1.89 -10.34 -0.98
C PRO A 67 -2.98 -11.27 -1.52
N PRO A 68 -3.14 -11.48 -2.85
CA PRO A 68 -4.05 -12.50 -3.36
C PRO A 68 -3.64 -13.91 -2.94
N ALA A 69 -2.35 -14.23 -2.97
CA ALA A 69 -1.86 -15.54 -2.54
C ALA A 69 -2.17 -15.79 -1.04
N ILE A 70 -2.00 -14.77 -0.19
CA ILE A 70 -2.41 -14.83 1.22
C ILE A 70 -3.92 -15.03 1.36
N SER A 71 -4.71 -14.29 0.58
CA SER A 71 -6.17 -14.38 0.63
C SER A 71 -6.67 -15.75 0.19
N ILE A 72 -6.10 -16.31 -0.88
CA ILE A 72 -6.40 -17.67 -1.37
C ILE A 72 -6.00 -18.71 -0.32
N LEU A 73 -4.81 -18.61 0.28
CA LEU A 73 -4.41 -19.50 1.37
C LEU A 73 -5.39 -19.41 2.55
N GLY A 74 -5.83 -18.19 2.89
CA GLY A 74 -6.84 -17.97 3.93
C GLY A 74 -8.16 -18.66 3.60
N LEU A 75 -8.63 -18.52 2.36
CA LEU A 75 -9.86 -19.18 1.90
C LEU A 75 -9.76 -20.70 1.99
N ILE A 76 -8.62 -21.28 1.59
CA ILE A 76 -8.36 -22.71 1.72
C ILE A 76 -8.39 -23.10 3.20
N CYS A 77 -7.64 -22.42 4.05
CA CYS A 77 -7.60 -22.69 5.49
C CYS A 77 -8.99 -22.66 6.12
N PHE A 78 -9.80 -21.64 5.82
CA PHE A 78 -11.09 -21.40 6.49
C PHE A 78 -12.30 -21.98 5.76
N SER A 79 -12.14 -22.64 4.61
CA SER A 79 -13.25 -23.25 3.86
C SER A 79 -13.04 -24.75 3.56
N LEU A 80 -11.84 -25.30 3.74
CA LEU A 80 -11.59 -26.72 3.49
C LEU A 80 -12.42 -27.59 4.45
N PRO A 81 -13.20 -28.57 3.96
CA PRO A 81 -13.90 -29.51 4.82
C PRO A 81 -12.89 -30.46 5.48
N HIS A 82 -13.07 -30.70 6.79
CA HIS A 82 -12.27 -31.64 7.58
C HIS A 82 -10.74 -31.48 7.43
N PRO A 83 -10.17 -30.28 7.68
CA PRO A 83 -8.72 -30.09 7.59
C PRO A 83 -8.00 -30.84 8.73
N SER A 84 -6.80 -31.36 8.45
CA SER A 84 -5.99 -31.95 9.51
C SER A 84 -5.53 -30.88 10.52
N PRO A 85 -5.39 -31.21 11.81
CA PRO A 85 -4.92 -30.26 12.81
C PRO A 85 -3.54 -29.65 12.47
N GLU A 86 -2.65 -30.44 11.86
CA GLU A 86 -1.31 -30.02 11.44
C GLU A 86 -1.37 -29.03 10.29
N PHE A 87 -2.19 -29.32 9.26
CA PHE A 87 -2.45 -28.38 8.17
C PHE A 87 -2.99 -27.07 8.73
N CYS A 88 -3.90 -27.17 9.69
CA CYS A 88 -4.55 -26.01 10.25
C CYS A 88 -3.61 -25.11 11.05
N LYS A 89 -2.82 -25.73 11.93
CA LYS A 89 -1.80 -25.02 12.71
C LYS A 89 -0.80 -24.33 11.79
N ARG A 90 -0.22 -25.07 10.84
CA ARG A 90 0.78 -24.51 9.92
C ARG A 90 0.18 -23.44 9.01
N GLY A 91 -1.02 -23.66 8.48
CA GLY A 91 -1.72 -22.72 7.61
C GLY A 91 -1.99 -21.39 8.31
N VAL A 92 -2.55 -21.41 9.52
CA VAL A 92 -2.81 -20.18 10.28
C VAL A 92 -1.51 -19.47 10.67
N GLN A 93 -0.46 -20.22 11.06
CA GLN A 93 0.86 -19.63 11.34
C GLN A 93 1.46 -18.96 10.09
N SER A 94 1.36 -19.59 8.92
CA SER A 94 1.81 -19.01 7.65
C SER A 94 1.05 -17.74 7.30
N LEU A 95 -0.26 -17.68 7.56
CA LEU A 95 -1.07 -16.47 7.33
C LEU A 95 -0.58 -15.29 8.19
N PHE A 96 -0.25 -15.51 9.45
CA PHE A 96 0.25 -14.45 10.33
C PHE A 96 1.60 -13.91 9.85
N VAL A 97 2.55 -14.80 9.55
CA VAL A 97 3.87 -14.40 9.05
C VAL A 97 3.74 -13.68 7.71
N ALA A 98 2.95 -14.23 6.77
CA ALA A 98 2.73 -13.61 5.47
C ALA A 98 2.02 -12.25 5.59
N GLY A 99 1.13 -12.09 6.58
CA GLY A 99 0.52 -10.81 6.92
C GLY A 99 1.53 -9.75 7.35
N VAL A 100 2.51 -10.10 8.20
CA VAL A 100 3.61 -9.18 8.55
C VAL A 100 4.43 -8.80 7.34
N VAL A 101 4.78 -9.78 6.50
CA VAL A 101 5.55 -9.54 5.26
C VAL A 101 4.79 -8.59 4.33
N SER A 102 3.49 -8.82 4.10
CA SER A 102 2.64 -7.97 3.27
C SER A 102 2.58 -6.53 3.79
N LEU A 103 2.41 -6.35 5.10
CA LEU A 103 2.42 -5.01 5.71
C LEU A 103 3.81 -4.35 5.62
N GLY A 104 4.88 -5.13 5.79
CA GLY A 104 6.25 -4.66 5.62
C GLY A 104 6.53 -4.15 4.21
N ILE A 105 5.98 -4.79 3.18
CA ILE A 105 6.08 -4.31 1.79
C ILE A 105 5.40 -2.94 1.64
N VAL A 106 4.16 -2.78 2.11
CA VAL A 106 3.45 -1.49 2.05
C VAL A 106 4.21 -0.41 2.85
N GLN A 107 4.75 -0.76 4.02
CA GLN A 107 5.58 0.14 4.80
C GLN A 107 6.84 0.58 4.04
N ALA A 108 7.51 -0.35 3.36
CA ALA A 108 8.67 -0.04 2.54
C ALA A 108 8.31 0.95 1.42
N MET A 109 7.15 0.77 0.76
CA MET A 109 6.65 1.70 -0.25
C MET A 109 6.43 3.11 0.32
N LEU A 110 5.86 3.22 1.52
CA LEU A 110 5.66 4.50 2.21
C LEU A 110 7.00 5.14 2.61
N VAL A 111 7.95 4.34 3.12
CA VAL A 111 9.28 4.81 3.53
C VAL A 111 10.06 5.35 2.33
N ILE A 112 10.03 4.66 1.19
CA ILE A 112 10.69 5.12 -0.04
C ILE A 112 10.12 6.46 -0.52
N ARG A 113 8.79 6.65 -0.47
CA ARG A 113 8.19 7.94 -0.85
C ARG A 113 8.69 9.09 0.01
N VAL A 114 8.75 8.88 1.32
CA VAL A 114 9.25 9.91 2.23
C VAL A 114 10.78 10.08 2.10
N TRP A 115 11.52 9.01 1.76
CA TRP A 115 12.95 9.08 1.45
C TRP A 115 13.26 10.05 0.31
N TYR A 116 12.44 10.05 -0.75
CA TYR A 116 12.54 11.02 -1.84
C TYR A 116 12.11 12.42 -1.41
N LEU A 117 11.06 12.55 -0.60
CA LEU A 117 10.56 13.85 -0.10
C LEU A 117 11.54 14.59 0.84
N PHE A 118 12.37 13.84 1.57
CA PHE A 118 13.37 14.37 2.51
C PHE A 118 14.81 14.21 1.97
N ALA A 119 15.01 14.55 0.69
CA ALA A 119 16.30 14.35 0.05
C ALA A 119 17.49 15.09 0.68
N SER A 120 17.22 16.21 1.34
CA SER A 120 18.25 17.04 1.96
C SER A 120 18.68 16.60 3.37
N SER A 121 17.90 15.76 4.07
CA SER A 121 18.15 15.42 5.47
C SER A 121 18.57 13.94 5.65
N ARG A 122 19.88 13.70 5.72
CA ARG A 122 20.44 12.36 5.99
C ARG A 122 19.97 11.79 7.34
N ALA A 123 19.82 12.64 8.35
CA ALA A 123 19.36 12.23 9.67
C ALA A 123 17.91 11.69 9.65
N THR A 124 17.00 12.39 8.95
CA THR A 124 15.60 11.94 8.81
C THR A 124 15.53 10.62 8.06
N ARG A 125 16.30 10.49 6.97
CA ARG A 125 16.41 9.26 6.19
C ARG A 125 16.89 8.07 7.01
N LEU A 126 17.95 8.25 7.80
CA LEU A 126 18.48 7.20 8.67
C LEU A 126 17.46 6.82 9.75
N ALA A 127 16.87 7.82 10.43
CA ALA A 127 15.87 7.60 11.48
C ALA A 127 14.64 6.83 10.97
N MET A 128 14.26 7.04 9.72
CA MET A 128 13.16 6.33 9.08
C MET A 128 13.48 4.87 8.77
N ILE A 129 14.67 4.59 8.24
CA ILE A 129 15.09 3.22 7.98
C ILE A 129 15.23 2.45 9.30
N THR A 130 15.83 3.06 10.34
CA THR A 130 15.96 2.41 11.64
C THR A 130 14.60 2.14 12.27
N ALA A 131 13.67 3.09 12.19
CA ALA A 131 12.29 2.89 12.66
C ALA A 131 11.58 1.78 11.87
N PHE A 132 11.73 1.74 10.54
CA PHE A 132 11.16 0.70 9.68
C PHE A 132 11.65 -0.70 10.06
N VAL A 133 12.98 -0.87 10.19
CA VAL A 133 13.58 -2.16 10.57
C VAL A 133 13.11 -2.56 11.98
N GLY A 134 13.17 -1.65 12.95
CA GLY A 134 12.74 -1.93 14.32
C GLY A 134 11.28 -2.35 14.42
N VAL A 135 10.39 -1.69 13.69
CA VAL A 135 8.95 -2.01 13.64
C VAL A 135 8.68 -3.37 13.01
N ASN A 136 9.36 -3.72 11.93
CA ASN A 136 9.20 -5.02 11.28
C ASN A 136 9.74 -6.16 12.16
N VAL A 137 10.90 -5.97 12.79
CA VAL A 137 11.46 -6.94 13.75
C VAL A 137 10.51 -7.14 14.94
N LEU A 138 9.97 -6.07 15.50
CA LEU A 138 9.04 -6.15 16.63
C LEU A 138 7.71 -6.82 16.23
N SER A 139 7.19 -6.53 15.05
CA SER A 139 5.96 -7.15 14.52
C SER A 139 6.16 -8.64 14.24
N LEU A 140 7.30 -9.03 13.67
CA LEU A 140 7.69 -10.44 13.47
C LEU A 140 7.83 -11.17 14.81
N TYR A 141 8.46 -10.54 15.80
CA TYR A 141 8.59 -11.10 17.15
C TYR A 141 7.22 -11.40 17.76
N PHE A 142 6.29 -10.43 17.76
CA PHE A 142 4.94 -10.65 18.30
C PHE A 142 4.16 -11.68 17.48
N SER A 143 4.27 -11.66 16.16
CA SER A 143 3.67 -12.67 15.28
C SER A 143 4.15 -14.08 15.62
N PHE A 144 5.46 -14.26 15.86
CA PHE A 144 6.02 -15.56 16.23
C PHE A 144 5.51 -16.02 17.60
N ARG A 145 5.49 -15.12 18.59
CA ARG A 145 4.97 -15.43 19.94
C ARG A 145 3.52 -15.87 19.89
N VAL A 146 2.68 -15.12 19.18
CA VAL A 146 1.27 -15.47 18.96
C VAL A 146 1.13 -16.80 18.22
N ALA A 147 1.86 -16.98 17.12
CA ALA A 147 1.83 -18.19 16.30
C ALA A 147 2.22 -19.44 17.11
N SER A 148 3.17 -19.30 18.05
CA SER A 148 3.62 -20.39 18.91
C SER A 148 2.60 -20.79 19.98
N SER A 149 1.75 -19.85 20.43
CA SER A 149 0.70 -20.09 21.42
C SER A 149 -0.65 -20.50 20.81
N LEU A 150 -0.73 -20.70 19.49
CA LEU A 150 -1.96 -21.11 18.83
C LEU A 150 -2.35 -22.55 19.20
N ILE A 151 -3.61 -22.70 19.65
CA ILE A 151 -4.25 -23.98 19.89
C ILE A 151 -5.34 -24.18 18.84
N ILE A 152 -5.29 -25.32 18.13
CA ILE A 152 -6.34 -25.68 17.17
C ILE A 152 -7.48 -26.33 17.94
N MET A 153 -8.68 -25.77 17.75
CA MET A 153 -9.89 -26.34 18.33
C MET A 153 -10.32 -27.51 17.44
N PRO A 154 -10.51 -28.73 18.00
CA PRO A 154 -11.01 -29.84 17.21
C PRO A 154 -12.33 -29.45 16.56
N SER A 155 -12.53 -29.85 15.31
CA SER A 155 -13.83 -29.75 14.66
C SER A 155 -14.77 -30.63 15.47
N LEU A 156 -15.55 -30.01 16.37
CA LEU A 156 -16.56 -30.71 17.13
C LEU A 156 -17.54 -31.28 16.12
N THR A 157 -17.46 -32.59 15.96
CA THR A 157 -18.45 -33.48 15.35
C THR A 157 -19.71 -33.54 16.21
N ASP A 158 -20.12 -32.41 16.81
CA ASP A 158 -21.46 -32.26 17.34
C ASP A 158 -22.37 -32.05 16.12
N THR A 159 -23.08 -33.13 15.83
CA THR A 159 -24.14 -33.43 14.83
C THR A 159 -25.12 -32.32 14.40
N VAL A 160 -24.96 -31.08 14.86
CA VAL A 160 -25.92 -29.98 14.64
C VAL A 160 -25.34 -28.81 13.83
N LEU A 161 -24.01 -28.60 13.77
CA LEU A 161 -23.44 -27.44 13.08
C LEU A 161 -22.13 -27.74 12.32
N HIS A 162 -22.25 -28.36 11.14
CA HIS A 162 -21.15 -28.56 10.19
C HIS A 162 -20.68 -27.23 9.58
N VAL A 163 -19.78 -26.52 10.26
CA VAL A 163 -19.07 -25.39 9.67
C VAL A 163 -17.68 -25.85 9.24
N PRO A 164 -17.33 -25.79 7.95
CA PRO A 164 -16.03 -26.22 7.44
C PRO A 164 -14.90 -25.27 7.85
N GLY A 165 -13.66 -25.72 7.66
CA GLY A 165 -12.47 -24.89 7.83
C GLY A 165 -11.76 -24.99 9.18
N CYS A 166 -10.64 -24.30 9.24
CA CYS A 166 -9.77 -24.16 10.39
C CYS A 166 -10.38 -23.36 11.53
N ARG A 167 -10.25 -23.87 12.76
CA ARG A 167 -10.62 -23.15 13.98
C ARG A 167 -9.44 -23.08 14.93
N ALA A 168 -9.02 -21.86 15.23
CA ALA A 168 -7.96 -21.58 16.19
C ALA A 168 -8.53 -20.77 17.35
N THR A 169 -7.97 -20.95 18.54
CA THR A 169 -8.25 -20.08 19.68
C THR A 169 -7.83 -18.64 19.36
N ARG A 170 -8.59 -17.66 19.87
CA ARG A 170 -8.23 -16.25 19.78
C ARG A 170 -6.94 -16.04 20.58
N PRO A 171 -5.85 -15.57 19.97
CA PRO A 171 -4.61 -15.33 20.70
C PRO A 171 -4.72 -14.06 21.55
N ASP A 172 -4.33 -14.16 22.82
CA ASP A 172 -4.30 -13.02 23.74
C ASP A 172 -3.39 -11.91 23.21
N LYS A 173 -3.85 -10.66 23.34
CA LYS A 173 -3.06 -9.44 23.07
C LYS A 173 -2.55 -9.37 21.62
N PHE A 174 -3.31 -9.92 20.67
CA PHE A 174 -2.97 -9.92 19.25
C PHE A 174 -2.70 -8.52 18.69
N TRP A 175 -3.38 -7.49 19.21
CA TRP A 175 -3.20 -6.09 18.84
C TRP A 175 -1.73 -5.61 18.91
N ARG A 176 -0.89 -6.23 19.76
CA ARG A 176 0.55 -5.92 19.88
C ARG A 176 1.32 -6.16 18.59
N MET A 177 0.83 -7.02 17.71
CA MET A 177 1.42 -7.27 16.39
C MET A 177 1.24 -6.08 15.45
N TYR A 178 0.11 -5.37 15.51
CA TYR A 178 -0.22 -4.25 14.63
C TYR A 178 0.17 -2.89 15.19
N LEU A 179 0.31 -2.76 16.52
CA LEU A 179 0.66 -1.50 17.17
C LEU A 179 1.97 -0.88 16.64
N PRO A 180 3.10 -1.61 16.50
CA PRO A 180 4.34 -1.02 15.97
C PRO A 180 4.14 -0.47 14.56
N SER A 181 3.40 -1.21 13.74
CA SER A 181 3.04 -0.81 12.37
C SER A 181 2.18 0.45 12.38
N LEU A 182 1.18 0.56 13.26
CA LEU A 182 0.34 1.75 13.39
C LEU A 182 1.14 2.99 13.78
N VAL A 183 2.08 2.86 14.71
CA VAL A 183 2.96 3.96 15.14
C VAL A 183 3.80 4.47 13.97
N LEU A 184 4.42 3.57 13.20
CA LEU A 184 5.22 3.96 12.03
C LEU A 184 4.37 4.66 10.98
N HIS A 185 3.19 4.12 10.65
CA HIS A 185 2.29 4.74 9.68
C HIS A 185 1.85 6.14 10.10
N THR A 186 1.54 6.31 11.38
CA THR A 186 1.18 7.61 11.97
C THR A 186 2.34 8.59 11.82
N LEU A 187 3.56 8.18 12.15
CA LEU A 187 4.75 9.01 12.01
C LEU A 187 4.98 9.42 10.55
N LEU A 188 4.93 8.47 9.62
CA LEU A 188 5.12 8.71 8.18
C LEU A 188 4.04 9.65 7.61
N TYR A 189 2.79 9.46 8.01
CA TYR A 189 1.68 10.33 7.62
C TYR A 189 1.88 11.75 8.16
N CYS A 190 2.15 11.90 9.46
CA CYS A 190 2.39 13.19 10.09
C CYS A 190 3.59 13.92 9.45
N LEU A 191 4.69 13.23 9.15
CA LEU A 191 5.84 13.82 8.47
C LEU A 191 5.50 14.32 7.07
N THR A 192 4.75 13.51 6.30
CA THR A 192 4.31 13.84 4.94
C THR A 192 3.36 15.03 4.96
N ALA A 193 2.36 15.01 5.86
CA ALA A 193 1.41 16.09 6.06
C ALA A 193 2.11 17.37 6.52
N PHE A 194 2.98 17.30 7.53
CA PHE A 194 3.75 18.45 8.02
C PHE A 194 4.56 19.10 6.89
N ARG A 195 5.24 18.30 6.06
CA ARG A 195 6.00 18.82 4.92
C ARG A 195 5.10 19.43 3.86
N ALA A 196 3.94 18.83 3.58
CA ALA A 196 2.92 19.39 2.69
C ALA A 196 2.39 20.74 3.20
N LEU A 197 2.23 20.89 4.52
CA LEU A 197 1.75 22.12 5.14
C LEU A 197 2.83 23.22 5.16
N LYS A 198 4.08 22.87 5.47
CA LYS A 198 5.20 23.83 5.54
C LYS A 198 5.50 24.48 4.18
N ASN A 199 5.39 23.71 3.09
CA ASN A 199 5.72 24.20 1.75
C ASN A 199 4.48 24.63 0.93
N ARG A 200 3.38 25.03 1.57
CA ARG A 200 2.12 25.46 0.93
C ARG A 200 2.29 26.44 -0.24
N ARG A 201 3.25 27.37 -0.18
CA ARG A 201 3.53 28.34 -1.27
C ARG A 201 4.04 27.65 -2.54
N MET A 202 4.94 26.67 -2.41
CA MET A 202 5.45 25.87 -3.52
C MET A 202 4.34 25.06 -4.19
N PHE A 203 3.39 24.52 -3.41
CA PHE A 203 2.26 23.76 -3.96
C PHE A 203 1.23 24.62 -4.69
N LYS A 204 1.17 25.93 -4.43
CA LYS A 204 0.37 26.85 -5.27
C LYS A 204 0.98 27.03 -6.67
N GLN A 205 2.28 26.86 -6.80
CA GLN A 205 3.03 27.07 -8.05
C GLN A 205 3.23 25.77 -8.84
N ALA A 206 3.14 24.60 -8.20
CA ALA A 206 3.29 23.29 -8.81
C ALA A 206 1.99 22.44 -8.69
N PRO A 207 1.02 22.61 -9.61
CA PRO A 207 -0.27 21.90 -9.55
C PRO A 207 -0.15 20.37 -9.62
N ILE A 208 0.88 19.85 -10.31
CA ILE A 208 1.18 18.41 -10.38
C ILE A 208 1.54 17.85 -9.00
N LEU A 209 2.33 18.59 -8.24
CA LEU A 209 2.75 18.18 -6.90
C LEU A 209 1.59 18.18 -5.91
N LYS A 210 0.67 19.14 -6.06
CA LYS A 210 -0.58 19.18 -5.29
C LYS A 210 -1.42 17.92 -5.54
N ARG A 211 -1.54 17.48 -6.80
CA ARG A 211 -2.24 16.24 -7.15
C ARG A 211 -1.53 15.02 -6.57
N LEU A 212 -0.21 14.92 -6.75
CA LEU A 212 0.59 13.81 -6.24
C LEU A 212 0.47 13.64 -4.72
N LEU A 213 0.45 14.75 -3.96
CA LEU A 213 0.24 14.71 -2.51
C LEU A 213 -1.21 14.51 -2.10
N ARG A 214 -2.19 14.95 -2.89
CA ARG A 214 -3.61 14.68 -2.63
C ARG A 214 -3.88 13.18 -2.82
N ASP A 215 -3.48 12.64 -3.96
CA ASP A 215 -3.65 11.25 -4.35
C ASP A 215 -2.80 10.34 -3.43
N GLY A 216 -1.57 10.76 -3.12
CA GLY A 216 -0.71 10.13 -2.12
C GLY A 216 -1.30 10.20 -0.71
N GLY A 217 -1.77 11.36 -0.26
CA GLY A 217 -2.32 11.57 1.08
C GLY A 217 -3.57 10.75 1.34
N PHE A 218 -4.45 10.60 0.34
CA PHE A 218 -5.61 9.72 0.44
C PHE A 218 -5.19 8.26 0.65
N PHE A 219 -4.16 7.78 -0.05
CA PHE A 219 -3.58 6.46 0.21
C PHE A 219 -3.04 6.29 1.63
N TYR A 220 -2.29 7.26 2.14
CA TYR A 220 -1.82 7.20 3.55
C TYR A 220 -3.00 7.14 4.52
N LEU A 221 -4.08 7.88 4.27
CA LEU A 221 -5.28 7.88 5.09
C LEU A 221 -5.97 6.51 5.06
N VAL A 222 -6.16 5.91 3.88
CA VAL A 222 -6.75 4.57 3.73
C VAL A 222 -5.94 3.53 4.48
N VAL A 223 -4.61 3.57 4.35
CA VAL A 223 -3.71 2.64 5.07
C VAL A 223 -3.79 2.84 6.57
N PHE A 224 -3.73 4.10 7.04
CA PHE A 224 -3.85 4.44 8.45
C PHE A 224 -5.18 3.93 9.03
N MET A 225 -6.31 4.21 8.38
CA MET A 225 -7.63 3.76 8.85
C MET A 225 -7.76 2.23 8.85
N SER A 226 -7.17 1.56 7.85
CA SER A 226 -7.20 0.10 7.76
C SER A 226 -6.46 -0.57 8.92
N ILE A 227 -5.26 -0.07 9.23
CA ILE A 227 -4.45 -0.57 10.33
C ILE A 227 -5.04 -0.17 11.68
N LEU A 228 -5.60 1.04 11.80
CA LEU A 228 -6.28 1.52 13.00
C LEU A 228 -7.49 0.64 13.33
N PHE A 229 -8.36 0.38 12.35
CA PHE A 229 -9.49 -0.53 12.49
C PHE A 229 -9.05 -1.91 12.98
N THR A 230 -8.02 -2.48 12.34
CA THR A 230 -7.49 -3.80 12.71
C THR A 230 -6.92 -3.81 14.13
N THR A 231 -6.18 -2.77 14.51
CA THR A 231 -5.56 -2.64 15.83
C THR A 231 -6.61 -2.51 16.93
N ILE A 232 -7.60 -1.64 16.74
CA ILE A 232 -8.71 -1.45 17.68
C ILE A 232 -9.56 -2.72 17.76
N GLY A 233 -9.96 -3.30 16.63
CA GLY A 233 -10.74 -4.53 16.62
C GLY A 233 -10.02 -5.70 17.32
N SER A 234 -8.70 -5.82 17.12
CA SER A 234 -7.87 -6.81 17.81
C SER A 234 -7.69 -6.53 19.30
N PHE A 235 -7.86 -5.28 19.75
CA PHE A 235 -7.80 -4.87 21.16
C PHE A 235 -9.11 -5.16 21.90
N LEU A 236 -10.25 -5.13 21.20
CA LEU A 236 -11.58 -5.39 21.77
C LEU A 236 -11.82 -6.89 22.01
N GLU A 237 -11.02 -7.51 22.87
CA GLU A 237 -11.08 -8.93 23.22
C GLU A 237 -12.46 -9.35 23.78
N ASP A 238 -13.19 -8.39 24.36
CA ASP A 238 -14.52 -8.58 24.97
C ASP A 238 -15.67 -8.67 23.96
N VAL A 239 -15.41 -8.40 22.68
CA VAL A 239 -16.44 -8.38 21.62
C VAL A 239 -16.01 -9.33 20.49
N PRO A 240 -16.27 -10.66 20.62
CA PRO A 240 -15.83 -11.65 19.65
C PRO A 240 -16.28 -11.37 18.21
N THR A 241 -17.46 -10.78 18.04
CA THR A 241 -18.03 -10.43 16.73
C THR A 241 -17.24 -9.36 15.98
N VAL A 242 -16.41 -8.58 16.67
CA VAL A 242 -15.48 -7.58 16.08
C VAL A 242 -14.04 -8.08 16.12
N ASN A 243 -13.65 -8.73 17.22
CA ASN A 243 -12.30 -9.22 17.43
C ASN A 243 -11.89 -10.29 16.43
N VAL A 244 -12.74 -11.30 16.21
CA VAL A 244 -12.43 -12.41 15.29
C VAL A 244 -12.27 -11.91 13.85
N PRO A 245 -13.20 -11.11 13.29
CA PRO A 245 -13.00 -10.51 11.97
C PRO A 245 -11.77 -9.62 11.90
N ALA A 246 -11.48 -8.80 12.90
CA ALA A 246 -10.28 -7.95 12.86
C ALA A 246 -8.98 -8.77 12.74
N ILE A 247 -8.92 -9.95 13.37
CA ILE A 247 -7.75 -10.83 13.35
C ILE A 247 -7.65 -11.60 12.02
N PHE A 248 -8.76 -12.16 11.53
CA PHE A 248 -8.75 -13.16 10.48
C PHE A 248 -9.28 -12.70 9.11
N SER A 249 -9.88 -11.52 8.99
CA SER A 249 -10.58 -11.08 7.75
C SER A 249 -9.68 -10.62 6.59
N SER A 250 -8.35 -10.68 6.68
CA SER A 250 -7.42 -10.13 5.67
C SER A 250 -7.66 -8.65 5.26
N PHE A 251 -8.50 -7.92 6.01
CA PHE A 251 -8.88 -6.54 5.74
C PHE A 251 -7.70 -5.59 5.52
N PRO A 252 -6.73 -5.46 6.46
CA PRO A 252 -5.61 -4.53 6.25
C PRO A 252 -4.72 -4.96 5.09
N ILE A 253 -4.64 -6.25 4.77
CA ILE A 253 -3.80 -6.75 3.68
C ILE A 253 -4.41 -6.35 2.33
N ALA A 254 -5.70 -6.61 2.13
CA ALA A 254 -6.40 -6.28 0.91
C ALA A 254 -6.48 -4.77 0.67
N THR A 255 -6.96 -3.99 1.64
CA THR A 255 -7.19 -2.55 1.45
C THR A 255 -5.89 -1.77 1.24
N THR A 256 -4.84 -2.10 1.99
CA THR A 256 -3.54 -1.42 1.85
C THR A 256 -2.86 -1.77 0.53
N SER A 257 -2.97 -3.03 0.08
CA SER A 257 -2.42 -3.46 -1.20
C SER A 257 -3.11 -2.79 -2.39
N ILE A 258 -4.44 -2.72 -2.37
CA ILE A 258 -5.23 -2.05 -3.41
C ILE A 258 -4.86 -0.57 -3.46
N ALA A 259 -4.88 0.12 -2.31
CA ALA A 259 -4.57 1.53 -2.24
C ALA A 259 -3.12 1.83 -2.69
N ALA A 260 -2.16 0.98 -2.30
CA ALA A 260 -0.77 1.10 -2.73
C ALA A 260 -0.62 0.91 -4.25
N SER A 261 -1.27 -0.11 -4.81
CA SER A 261 -1.24 -0.40 -6.24
C SER A 261 -1.82 0.75 -7.06
N ARG A 262 -2.98 1.27 -6.67
CA ARG A 262 -3.65 2.39 -7.36
C ARG A 262 -2.80 3.64 -7.41
N VAL A 263 -2.16 4.01 -6.30
CA VAL A 263 -1.32 5.22 -6.31
C VAL A 263 -0.01 5.00 -7.04
N MET A 264 0.56 3.79 -7.04
CA MET A 264 1.72 3.50 -7.91
C MET A 264 1.34 3.62 -9.38
N LEU A 265 0.27 2.96 -9.82
CA LEU A 265 -0.19 3.05 -11.21
C LEU A 265 -0.53 4.48 -11.63
N SER A 266 -1.14 5.28 -10.74
CA SER A 266 -1.45 6.69 -11.06
C SER A 266 -0.19 7.54 -11.22
N ILE A 267 0.87 7.28 -10.44
CA ILE A 267 2.17 7.96 -10.57
C ILE A 267 2.84 7.60 -11.89
N HIS A 268 2.87 6.31 -12.25
CA HIS A 268 3.49 5.87 -13.51
C HIS A 268 2.70 6.36 -14.74
N SER A 269 1.37 6.35 -14.68
CA SER A 269 0.53 6.95 -15.73
C SER A 269 0.81 8.44 -15.90
N LEU A 270 1.01 9.16 -14.80
CA LEU A 270 1.37 10.58 -14.81
C LEU A 270 2.79 10.81 -15.35
N ALA A 271 3.75 9.97 -14.97
CA ALA A 271 5.13 9.96 -15.47
C ALA A 271 5.17 9.81 -16.99
N ALA A 272 4.45 8.81 -17.51
CA ALA A 272 4.34 8.56 -18.94
C ALA A 272 3.71 9.74 -19.69
N LYS A 273 2.67 10.39 -19.12
CA LYS A 273 2.05 11.58 -19.73
C LYS A 273 2.99 12.78 -19.78
N LEU A 274 3.87 12.93 -18.78
CA LEU A 274 4.87 14.00 -18.69
C LEU A 274 6.16 13.67 -19.46
N GLY A 275 6.32 12.42 -19.90
CA GLY A 275 7.53 11.90 -20.52
C GLY A 275 8.75 11.90 -19.60
N SER A 276 8.56 11.96 -18.27
CA SER A 276 9.62 12.11 -17.26
C SER A 276 9.71 10.89 -16.35
N ASP A 277 10.87 10.68 -15.72
CA ASP A 277 11.09 9.57 -14.79
C ASP A 277 10.28 9.70 -13.49
N GLU A 278 9.88 8.56 -12.90
CA GLU A 278 9.09 8.54 -11.66
C GLU A 278 9.89 9.06 -10.45
N ALA A 279 11.17 8.73 -10.37
CA ALA A 279 12.05 9.20 -9.30
C ALA A 279 12.20 10.73 -9.31
N TRP A 280 12.18 11.32 -10.50
CA TRP A 280 12.20 12.76 -10.68
C TRP A 280 10.87 13.38 -10.22
N LEU A 281 9.73 12.78 -10.54
CA LEU A 281 8.41 13.25 -10.09
C LEU A 281 8.22 13.21 -8.57
N LEU A 282 8.78 12.19 -7.92
CA LEU A 282 8.71 12.02 -6.47
C LEU A 282 9.69 12.96 -5.73
N ASN A 283 10.67 13.55 -6.44
CA ASN A 283 11.63 14.47 -5.85
C ASN A 283 11.11 15.91 -5.91
N ASN A 284 10.70 16.42 -4.75
CA ASN A 284 10.13 17.77 -4.63
C ASN A 284 11.13 18.89 -4.96
N VAL A 285 12.44 18.64 -4.86
CA VAL A 285 13.48 19.62 -5.20
C VAL A 285 13.55 19.80 -6.70
N GLU A 286 13.61 18.69 -7.45
CA GLU A 286 13.66 18.73 -8.91
C GLU A 286 12.36 19.28 -9.50
N LEU A 287 11.21 18.90 -8.94
CA LEU A 287 9.92 19.39 -9.41
C LEU A 287 9.75 20.91 -9.21
N SER A 288 10.42 21.48 -8.20
CA SER A 288 10.39 22.93 -7.93
C SER A 288 11.23 23.76 -8.91
N ARG A 289 12.15 23.13 -9.64
CA ARG A 289 13.02 23.80 -10.63
C ARG A 289 12.33 24.02 -11.97
N VAL A 290 11.20 23.36 -12.21
CA VAL A 290 10.49 23.46 -13.48
C VAL A 290 9.65 24.74 -13.53
N PRO A 291 9.78 25.55 -14.59
CA PRO A 291 8.89 26.68 -14.81
C PRO A 291 7.52 26.17 -15.26
N TRP A 292 6.55 26.22 -14.34
CA TRP A 292 5.16 25.85 -14.61
C TRP A 292 4.38 27.08 -15.06
N ARG A 293 3.67 26.97 -16.20
CA ARG A 293 2.72 28.01 -16.65
C ARG A 293 1.31 27.44 -16.75
N PRO A 294 0.27 28.11 -16.25
CA PRO A 294 -1.10 27.72 -16.52
C PRO A 294 -1.38 27.86 -18.03
N GLY A 295 -2.05 26.87 -18.61
CA GLY A 295 -2.48 26.87 -20.00
C GLY A 295 -3.74 27.72 -20.24
N ALA A 296 -4.22 27.71 -21.47
CA ALA A 296 -5.32 28.58 -21.90
C ALA A 296 -6.68 28.11 -21.37
N THR A 297 -6.80 26.83 -21.03
CA THR A 297 -8.00 26.25 -20.39
C THR A 297 -7.77 25.96 -18.92
N GLU A 298 -8.84 26.02 -18.11
CA GLU A 298 -8.80 25.65 -16.70
C GLU A 298 -8.19 24.25 -16.53
N GLY A 299 -7.12 24.17 -15.71
CA GLY A 299 -6.37 22.94 -15.44
C GLY A 299 -5.32 22.51 -16.47
N GLU A 300 -5.16 23.21 -17.59
CA GLU A 300 -4.04 22.98 -18.51
C GLU A 300 -2.75 23.52 -17.87
N ILE A 301 -1.65 22.76 -18.01
CA ILE A 301 -0.34 23.12 -17.45
C ILE A 301 0.67 23.00 -18.59
N ILE A 302 1.31 24.12 -18.90
CA ILE A 302 2.39 24.21 -19.88
C ILE A 302 3.71 24.09 -19.12
N VAL A 303 4.53 23.16 -19.57
CA VAL A 303 5.89 22.95 -19.08
C VAL A 303 6.85 23.28 -20.21
N ASP A 304 7.68 24.30 -20.01
CA ASP A 304 8.74 24.62 -20.96
C ASP A 304 9.83 23.54 -20.83
N ARG A 305 9.80 22.53 -21.70
CA ARG A 305 10.81 21.47 -21.76
C ARG A 305 11.95 21.94 -22.65
N ALA A 306 13.11 22.25 -22.07
CA ALA A 306 14.34 22.39 -22.85
C ALA A 306 14.76 20.97 -23.26
N MET A 307 14.53 20.58 -24.52
CA MET A 307 15.16 19.39 -25.05
C MET A 307 16.62 19.73 -25.33
N THR A 308 17.53 19.24 -24.48
CA THR A 308 18.92 19.04 -24.88
C THR A 308 18.90 17.90 -25.88
N TYR A 309 19.14 18.21 -27.15
CA TYR A 309 19.49 17.17 -28.11
C TYR A 309 20.80 16.56 -27.61
N GLU A 310 20.78 15.29 -27.25
CA GLU A 310 21.99 14.49 -27.24
C GLU A 310 22.35 14.32 -28.72
N ASP A 311 23.35 15.09 -29.15
CA ASP A 311 23.98 14.98 -30.46
C ASP A 311 24.74 13.63 -30.50
N ASP A 312 24.03 12.55 -30.74
CA ASP A 312 24.64 11.28 -31.15
C ASP A 312 24.36 11.06 -32.65
N GLU A 313 25.43 11.25 -33.42
CA GLU A 313 25.74 10.72 -34.75
C GLU A 313 24.83 11.11 -35.93
N MET A 314 25.29 12.11 -36.71
CA MET A 314 25.17 12.04 -38.17
C MET A 314 26.38 12.70 -38.84
N ASP A 315 27.03 11.91 -39.70
CA ASP A 315 28.32 12.11 -40.36
C ASP A 315 28.50 13.40 -41.18
N ASP A 316 29.75 13.89 -41.14
CA ASP A 316 30.64 14.43 -42.18
C ASP A 316 30.11 15.33 -43.34
N TRP A 317 31.02 16.19 -43.82
CA TRP A 317 31.03 17.05 -45.02
C TRP A 317 30.81 18.58 -44.87
N CYS A 318 31.95 19.29 -44.96
CA CYS A 318 32.22 20.59 -45.60
C CYS A 318 31.93 21.95 -44.90
N THR A 319 33.05 22.57 -44.47
CA THR A 319 33.54 23.96 -44.72
C THR A 319 32.75 25.22 -44.30
N GLU A 320 33.45 26.04 -43.49
CA GLU A 320 33.57 27.52 -43.43
C GLU A 320 32.39 28.47 -43.12
N GLU A 321 32.68 29.33 -42.13
CA GLU A 321 32.19 30.70 -41.86
C GLU A 321 30.69 31.03 -41.82
N SER A 322 30.20 31.45 -40.64
CA SER A 322 29.76 32.83 -40.35
C SER A 322 28.76 32.90 -39.18
N HIS A 323 28.83 34.01 -38.43
CA HIS A 323 27.95 34.38 -37.33
C HIS A 323 26.45 34.27 -37.67
N THR A 324 25.64 33.71 -36.77
CA THR A 324 24.40 34.32 -36.26
C THR A 324 23.82 33.46 -35.12
N GLY A 325 23.31 34.14 -34.08
CA GLY A 325 22.83 33.50 -32.85
C GLY A 325 21.73 32.47 -33.12
N SER A 326 21.90 31.26 -32.57
CA SER A 326 20.85 30.25 -32.61
C SER A 326 19.67 30.69 -31.75
N VAL A 327 18.57 31.00 -32.41
CA VAL A 327 17.25 31.13 -31.79
C VAL A 327 16.86 29.73 -31.31
N VAL A 328 16.91 29.51 -30.00
CA VAL A 328 16.38 28.28 -29.39
C VAL A 328 14.88 28.23 -29.69
N SER A 329 14.47 27.38 -30.63
CA SER A 329 13.06 27.17 -30.93
C SER A 329 12.44 26.39 -29.76
N LEU A 330 11.70 27.08 -28.89
CA LEU A 330 10.87 26.47 -27.85
C LEU A 330 9.74 25.66 -28.51
N LYS A 331 9.90 24.34 -28.61
CA LYS A 331 8.78 23.45 -28.93
C LYS A 331 7.93 23.28 -27.67
N MET A 332 6.78 23.95 -27.63
CA MET A 332 5.71 23.70 -26.66
C MET A 332 5.18 22.27 -26.86
N SER A 333 5.51 21.34 -25.96
CA SER A 333 4.80 20.07 -25.89
C SER A 333 3.53 20.25 -25.06
N ARG A 334 2.36 20.08 -25.68
CA ARG A 334 1.05 20.16 -25.01
C ARG A 334 0.85 18.92 -24.14
N VAL A 335 1.13 19.02 -22.85
CA VAL A 335 1.03 17.89 -21.91
C VAL A 335 -0.41 17.72 -21.41
N GLY A 336 -1.29 17.24 -22.30
CA GLY A 336 -2.60 16.67 -21.94
C GLY A 336 -3.71 17.65 -21.59
N ARG A 337 -4.96 17.25 -21.90
CA ARG A 337 -6.20 17.96 -21.55
C ARG A 337 -6.64 17.51 -20.16
N TRP A 338 -6.90 18.48 -19.28
CA TRP A 338 -7.38 18.28 -17.92
C TRP A 338 -8.91 18.09 -17.94
N THR A 339 -9.40 16.99 -17.36
CA THR A 339 -10.80 16.85 -16.98
C THR A 339 -10.85 16.65 -15.48
N ASP A 340 -11.69 17.44 -14.82
CA ASP A 340 -11.97 17.41 -13.38
C ASP A 340 -13.01 16.31 -13.05
N GLU A 341 -13.00 15.22 -13.83
CA GLU A 341 -13.89 14.09 -13.60
C GLU A 341 -13.44 13.37 -12.32
N THR A 342 -14.18 13.67 -11.26
CA THR A 342 -14.27 12.89 -10.05
C THR A 342 -14.70 11.46 -10.40
N TRP A 343 -14.01 10.49 -9.80
CA TRP A 343 -14.45 9.10 -9.71
C TRP A 343 -15.93 8.98 -9.32
#